data_AF-A0A9D8P0X3-F1
#
_entry.id   AF-A0A9D8P0X3-F1
#
_cell.length_a   1.000
_cell.length_b   1.000
_cell.length_c   1.000
_cell.angle_alpha   90.00
_cell.angle_beta   90.00
_cell.angle_gamma   90.00
#
_symmetry.space_group_name_H-M   'P 1'
#
loop_
_entity.id
_entity.type
_entity.pdbx_description
1 polymer ?
#
loop_
_entity_poly.entity_id
_entity_poly.type
_entity_poly.pdbx_seq_one_letter_code
_entity_poly.pdbx_strand_id
1 'polypeptide(L)' 'KFATAMVPDALVHTEFMVKDSARYAATGGWGFGRWLGMEQRPYGTDAGFVQECAGCHAPVKDNDWVFTAPVQLP' A
#
# COMPACT_ATOMS: atom_id res chain seq x y z
N LYS A 1 -17.79 29.32 -18.69
CA LYS A 1 -17.77 27.88 -19.05
C LYS A 1 -16.88 27.18 -18.03
N PHE A 2 -17.36 26.13 -17.37
CA PHE A 2 -16.56 25.38 -16.39
C PHE A 2 -15.65 24.37 -17.09
N ALA A 3 -14.54 24.01 -16.44
CA ALA A 3 -13.67 22.95 -16.92
C ALA A 3 -14.39 21.59 -16.82
N THR A 4 -14.07 20.66 -17.73
CA THR A 4 -14.56 19.28 -17.68
C THR A 4 -14.02 18.59 -16.42
N ALA A 5 -14.85 17.79 -15.77
CA ALA A 5 -14.44 17.02 -14.60
C ALA A 5 -13.42 15.93 -14.97
N MET A 6 -12.45 15.70 -14.08
CA MET A 6 -11.62 14.50 -14.14
C MET A 6 -12.39 13.35 -13.49
N VAL A 7 -12.49 12.23 -14.19
CA VAL A 7 -13.13 11.01 -13.69
C VAL A 7 -12.11 9.86 -13.70
N PRO A 8 -12.17 8.93 -12.73
CA PRO A 8 -11.33 7.73 -12.76
C PRO A 8 -11.58 6.92 -14.04
N ASP A 9 -10.51 6.38 -14.59
CA ASP A 9 -10.56 5.42 -15.70
C ASP A 9 -10.45 3.97 -15.15
N ALA A 10 -10.04 3.02 -15.97
CA ALA A 10 -9.83 1.63 -15.61
C ALA A 10 -8.94 1.45 -14.38
N LEU A 11 -9.31 0.48 -13.53
CA LEU A 11 -8.52 0.09 -12.37
C LEU A 11 -7.18 -0.50 -12.81
N VAL A 12 -6.09 0.12 -12.36
CA VAL A 12 -4.73 -0.28 -12.72
C VAL A 12 -4.13 -1.31 -11.77
N HIS A 13 -4.40 -1.20 -10.47
CA HIS A 13 -3.98 -2.16 -9.45
C HIS A 13 -4.71 -1.91 -8.12
N THR A 14 -4.66 -2.90 -7.24
CA THR A 14 -5.11 -2.83 -5.85
C THR A 14 -3.96 -3.23 -4.93
N GLU A 15 -3.83 -2.57 -3.78
CA GLU A 15 -2.79 -2.85 -2.81
C GLU A 15 -3.37 -2.99 -1.40
N PHE A 16 -2.76 -3.84 -0.59
CA PHE A 16 -3.14 -4.07 0.80
C PHE A 16 -1.91 -4.12 1.70
N MET A 17 -2.11 -3.66 2.94
CA MET A 17 -1.16 -3.79 4.04
C MET A 17 -1.82 -4.54 5.19
N VAL A 18 -1.11 -5.49 5.79
CA VAL A 18 -1.63 -6.32 6.90
C VAL A 18 -0.67 -6.25 8.08
N LYS A 19 -1.17 -5.84 9.25
CA LYS A 19 -0.36 -5.78 10.46
C LYS A 19 -0.34 -7.12 11.20
N ASP A 20 0.84 -7.68 11.35
CA ASP A 20 1.15 -8.85 12.18
C ASP A 20 2.63 -8.80 12.54
N SER A 21 2.92 -8.37 13.77
CA SER A 21 4.29 -8.13 14.23
C SER A 21 5.13 -9.40 14.33
N ALA A 22 4.49 -10.55 14.59
CA ALA A 22 5.19 -11.83 14.67
C ALA A 22 5.50 -12.35 13.26
N ARG A 23 4.51 -12.35 12.37
CA ARG A 23 4.65 -12.89 11.01
C ARG A 23 5.53 -12.02 10.11
N TYR A 24 5.51 -10.70 10.29
CA TYR A 24 6.17 -9.74 9.41
C TYR A 24 7.27 -8.93 10.11
N ALA A 25 7.98 -9.54 11.05
CA ALA A 25 9.05 -8.88 11.82
C ALA A 25 10.13 -8.22 10.93
N ALA A 26 10.44 -8.81 9.78
CA ALA A 26 11.45 -8.30 8.84
C ALA A 26 11.06 -6.98 8.14
N THR A 27 9.78 -6.60 8.17
CA THR A 27 9.22 -5.42 7.48
C THR A 27 8.51 -4.50 8.47
N GLY A 28 8.98 -4.46 9.72
CA GLY A 28 8.42 -3.60 10.75
C GLY A 28 7.04 -4.04 11.26
N GLY A 29 6.67 -5.31 11.05
CA GLY A 29 5.38 -5.87 11.47
C GLY A 29 4.27 -5.72 10.43
N TRP A 30 4.60 -5.34 9.20
CA TRP A 30 3.65 -5.12 8.12
C TRP A 30 3.92 -6.02 6.91
N GLY A 31 2.91 -6.78 6.49
CA GLY A 31 2.89 -7.48 5.21
C GLY A 31 2.30 -6.60 4.11
N PHE A 32 2.81 -6.76 2.89
CA PHE A 32 2.40 -5.98 1.73
C PHE A 32 1.94 -6.90 0.59
N GLY A 33 0.92 -6.48 -0.15
CA GLY A 33 0.42 -7.18 -1.32
C GLY A 33 -0.05 -6.21 -2.39
N ARG A 34 0.21 -6.55 -3.66
CA ARG A 34 -0.23 -5.79 -4.84
C ARG A 34 -0.78 -6.75 -5.88
N TRP A 35 -1.88 -6.36 -6.52
CA TRP A 35 -2.52 -7.09 -7.60
C TRP A 35 -2.80 -6.16 -8.78
N LEU A 36 -2.46 -6.59 -9.99
CA LEU A 36 -2.51 -5.78 -11.21
C LEU A 36 -3.80 -5.99 -11.99
N GLY A 37 -4.37 -4.88 -12.44
CA GLY A 37 -5.53 -4.80 -13.32
C GLY A 37 -6.81 -5.41 -12.74
N MET A 38 -7.84 -5.48 -13.58
CA MET A 38 -9.13 -6.07 -13.22
C MET A 38 -9.05 -7.57 -12.92
N GLU A 39 -8.09 -8.28 -13.51
CA GLU A 39 -7.85 -9.70 -13.24
C GLU A 39 -7.20 -9.96 -11.88
N GLN A 40 -6.75 -8.91 -11.18
CA GLN A 40 -6.07 -9.00 -9.89
C GLN A 40 -4.90 -9.99 -9.96
N ARG A 41 -3.99 -9.83 -10.93
CA ARG A 41 -2.81 -10.69 -11.05
C ARG A 41 -1.80 -10.34 -9.95
N PRO A 42 -1.32 -11.27 -9.11
CA PRO A 42 -0.32 -10.97 -8.09
C PRO A 42 0.92 -10.30 -8.68
N TYR A 43 1.41 -9.26 -8.02
CA TYR A 43 2.66 -8.59 -8.39
C TYR A 43 3.87 -9.26 -7.72
N GLY A 44 5.01 -9.23 -8.42
CA GLY A 44 6.26 -9.85 -7.98
C GLY A 44 6.38 -11.31 -8.40
N THR A 45 7.62 -11.78 -8.50
CA THR A 45 7.93 -13.19 -8.83
C THR A 45 8.07 -14.07 -7.58
N ASP A 46 8.40 -13.46 -6.44
CA ASP A 46 8.61 -14.11 -5.16
C ASP A 46 8.38 -13.11 -4.02
N ALA A 47 8.47 -13.58 -2.77
CA ALA A 47 8.20 -12.77 -1.57
C ALA A 47 9.13 -11.56 -1.41
N GLY A 48 10.24 -11.46 -2.15
CA GLY A 48 11.20 -10.36 -2.08
C GLY A 48 10.65 -9.02 -2.55
N PHE A 49 9.58 -8.98 -3.37
CA PHE A 49 8.98 -7.73 -3.84
C PHE A 49 8.55 -6.80 -2.68
N VAL A 50 8.24 -7.37 -1.50
CA VAL A 50 7.81 -6.61 -0.33
C VAL A 50 8.86 -5.60 0.17
N GLN A 51 10.13 -5.79 -0.20
CA GLN A 51 11.20 -4.86 0.17
C GLN A 51 11.05 -3.50 -0.53
N GLU A 52 10.49 -3.47 -1.74
CA GLU A 52 10.16 -2.22 -2.44
C GLU A 52 9.11 -1.42 -1.64
N CYS A 53 8.11 -2.12 -1.11
CA CYS A 53 7.05 -1.53 -0.29
C CYS A 53 7.59 -1.07 1.07
N ALA A 54 8.27 -1.96 1.81
CA ALA A 54 8.82 -1.65 3.12
C ALA A 54 9.83 -0.50 3.05
N GLY A 55 10.72 -0.49 2.05
CA GLY A 55 11.66 0.60 1.84
C GLY A 55 10.98 1.96 1.65
N CYS A 56 9.90 2.01 0.86
CA CYS A 56 9.11 3.22 0.63
C CYS A 56 8.38 3.70 1.90
N HIS A 57 7.94 2.78 2.76
CA HIS A 57 7.23 3.08 4.01
C HIS A 57 8.14 3.38 5.20
N ALA A 58 9.44 3.08 5.11
CA ALA A 58 10.41 3.33 6.18
C ALA A 58 10.47 4.80 6.70
N PRO A 59 10.29 5.85 5.86
CA PRO A 59 10.23 7.23 6.35
C PRO A 59 9.09 7.52 7.33
N VAL A 60 8.01 6.72 7.31
CA VAL A 60 6.85 6.86 8.21
C VAL A 60 6.77 5.72 9.24
N LYS A 61 7.88 5.03 9.51
CA LYS A 61 7.94 3.95 10.51
C LYS A 61 7.45 4.39 11.90
N ASP A 62 7.69 5.64 12.27
CA ASP A 62 7.30 6.20 13.58
C ASP A 62 5.79 6.56 13.62
N ASN A 63 5.13 6.58 12.46
CA ASN A 63 3.67 6.61 12.32
C ASN A 63 3.13 5.23 11.97
N ASP A 64 3.69 4.19 12.59
CA ASP A 64 3.30 2.79 12.40
C ASP A 64 3.31 2.33 10.93
N TRP A 65 4.26 2.85 10.15
CA TRP A 65 4.45 2.55 8.72
C TRP A 65 3.28 2.96 7.82
N VAL A 66 2.29 3.72 8.31
CA VAL A 66 1.16 4.20 7.50
C VAL A 66 1.27 5.69 7.21
N PHE A 67 0.90 6.10 5.99
CA PHE A 67 0.91 7.51 5.58
C PHE A 67 -0.32 8.29 6.05
N THR A 68 -1.38 7.58 6.45
CA THR A 68 -2.60 8.20 6.95
C THR A 68 -2.30 8.95 8.24
N ALA A 69 -2.51 10.26 8.22
CA ALA A 69 -2.58 11.05 9.45
C ALA A 69 -3.95 10.81 10.11
N PRO A 70 -4.03 10.71 11.45
CA PRO A 70 -5.30 10.68 12.15
C PRO A 70 -6.16 11.87 11.73
N VAL A 71 -7.39 11.60 11.29
CA VAL A 71 -8.35 12.67 11.05
C VAL A 71 -8.74 13.27 12.40
N GLN A 72 -8.55 14.59 12.56
CA GLN A 72 -9.13 15.29 13.70
C GLN A 72 -10.63 15.42 13.47
N LEU A 73 -11.40 14.59 14.18
CA LEU A 73 -12.85 14.72 14.27
C LEU A 73 -13.19 15.55 15.51
N PRO A 74 -14.27 16.35 15.46
CA PRO A 74 -14.79 17.06 16.64
C PRO A 74 -15.27 16.10 17.73
#